data_AF-A0A3A6NZT7-F1
#
_entry.id   AF-A0A3A6NZT7-F1
#
_cell.length_a   1.000
_cell.length_b   1.000
_cell.length_c   1.000
_cell.angle_alpha   90.00
_cell.angle_beta   90.00
_cell.angle_gamma   90.00
#
_symmetry.space_group_name_H-M   'P 1'
#
loop_
_entity.id
_entity.type
_entity.pdbx_description
1 polymer ?
#
loop_
_entity_poly.entity_id
_entity_poly.type
_entity_poly.pdbx_seq_one_letter_code
_entity_poly.pdbx_strand_id
1 'polypeptide(L)' 'MVLYEAFNRQGHAVSVAENGFMALDIFEKNPADLVIADINMPEMGGLELLRRLHASRPELPV' A
#
# COMPACT_ATOMS: atom_id res chain seq x y z
N MET A 1 -0.97 -7.75 10.98
CA MET A 1 -0.87 -9.21 10.69
C MET A 1 -2.17 -9.83 10.19
N VAL A 2 -3.33 -9.56 10.81
CA VAL A 2 -4.61 -10.18 10.41
C VAL A 2 -4.97 -9.97 8.93
N LEU A 3 -4.82 -8.75 8.40
CA LEU A 3 -5.10 -8.47 6.98
C LEU A 3 -4.19 -9.27 6.04
N TYR A 4 -2.89 -9.37 6.37
CA TYR A 4 -1.95 -10.17 5.60
C TYR A 4 -2.39 -11.63 5.55
N GLU A 5 -2.72 -12.23 6.70
CA GLU A 5 -3.16 -13.62 6.76
C GLU A 5 -4.46 -13.87 5.98
N ALA A 6 -5.42 -12.94 6.05
CA ALA A 6 -6.69 -13.05 5.34
C ALA A 6 -6.50 -13.07 3.82
N PHE A 7 -5.75 -12.11 3.27
CA PHE A 7 -5.50 -12.03 1.83
C PHE A 7 -4.57 -13.14 1.33
N ASN A 8 -3.54 -13.48 2.11
CA ASN A 8 -2.63 -14.56 1.75
C ASN A 8 -3.35 -15.92 1.71
N ARG A 9 -4.29 -16.18 2.64
CA ARG A 9 -5.13 -17.40 2.61
C ARG A 9 -6.07 -17.47 1.41
N GLN A 10 -6.44 -16.33 0.84
CA GLN A 10 -7.24 -16.26 -0.38
C GLN A 10 -6.38 -16.37 -1.66
N GLY A 11 -5.04 -16.51 -1.52
CA GLY A 11 -4.13 -16.70 -2.64
C GLY A 11 -3.63 -15.40 -3.28
N HIS A 12 -3.82 -14.25 -2.63
CA HIS A 12 -3.28 -12.98 -3.12
C HIS A 12 -1.78 -12.84 -2.77
N ALA A 13 -1.02 -12.19 -3.66
CA ALA A 13 0.32 -11.73 -3.35
C ALA A 13 0.23 -10.48 -2.46
N VAL A 14 0.73 -10.56 -1.23
CA VAL A 14 0.62 -9.49 -0.24
C VAL A 14 2.00 -8.98 0.14
N SER A 15 2.20 -7.67 -0.01
CA SER A 15 3.34 -6.93 0.52
C SER A 15 2.91 -6.11 1.74
N VAL A 16 3.80 -5.94 2.70
CA VAL A 16 3.56 -5.15 3.92
C VAL A 16 4.61 -4.05 4.02
N ALA A 17 4.18 -2.85 4.40
CA ALA A 17 5.03 -1.70 4.65
C ALA A 17 4.72 -1.12 6.04
N GLU A 18 5.73 -0.64 6.75
CA GLU A 18 5.57 -0.05 8.10
C GLU A 18 5.33 1.47 8.07
N ASN A 19 5.58 2.12 6.92
CA ASN A 19 5.31 3.53 6.69
C ASN A 19 5.11 3.83 5.18
N GLY A 20 4.72 5.06 4.86
CA GLY A 20 4.46 5.48 3.48
C GLY A 20 5.68 5.46 2.56
N PHE A 21 6.90 5.69 3.06
CA PHE A 21 8.12 5.63 2.23
C PHE A 21 8.42 4.20 1.79
N MET A 22 8.37 3.24 2.72
CA MET A 22 8.52 1.82 2.39
C MET A 22 7.44 1.34 1.43
N ALA A 23 6.21 1.83 1.58
CA ALA A 23 5.11 1.49 0.69
C ALA A 23 5.37 1.95 -0.76
N LEU A 24 5.91 3.16 -0.95
CA LEU A 24 6.30 3.66 -2.27
C LEU A 24 7.42 2.82 -2.89
N ASP A 25 8.49 2.54 -2.13
CA ASP A 25 9.60 1.73 -2.61
C ASP A 25 9.17 0.33 -3.04
N ILE A 26 8.23 -0.28 -2.29
CA ILE A 26 7.65 -1.58 -2.63
C ILE A 26 6.80 -1.47 -3.89
N PHE A 27 5.95 -0.45 -3.98
CA PHE A 27 5.05 -0.25 -5.12
C PHE A 27 5.80 0.01 -6.43
N GLU A 28 6.90 0.77 -6.40
CA GLU A 28 7.75 1.01 -7.57
C GLU A 28 8.38 -0.29 -8.11
N LYS A 29 8.77 -1.20 -7.21
CA LYS A 29 9.39 -2.49 -7.59
C LYS A 29 8.36 -3.54 -7.99
N ASN A 30 7.22 -3.55 -7.33
CA ASN A 30 6.14 -4.49 -7.56
C ASN A 30 4.78 -3.80 -7.39
N PRO A 31 4.24 -3.23 -8.50
CA PRO A 31 2.99 -2.48 -8.45
C PRO A 31 1.83 -3.36 -7.97
N ALA A 32 1.12 -2.90 -6.94
CA ALA A 32 -0.07 -3.58 -6.44
C ALA A 32 -1.32 -3.19 -7.24
N ASP A 33 -2.33 -4.06 -7.22
CA ASP A 33 -3.66 -3.78 -7.79
C ASP A 33 -4.66 -3.21 -6.76
N LEU A 34 -4.31 -3.25 -5.47
CA LEU A 34 -5.06 -2.69 -4.36
C LEU A 34 -4.07 -2.25 -3.28
N VAL A 35 -4.27 -1.05 -2.73
CA VAL A 35 -3.49 -0.57 -1.58
C VAL A 35 -4.44 -0.35 -0.41
N ILE A 36 -4.08 -0.88 0.76
CA ILE A 36 -4.80 -0.62 2.02
C ILE A 36 -3.79 0.08 2.93
N ALA A 37 -4.08 1.33 3.29
CA ALA A 37 -3.19 2.15 4.10
C ALA A 37 -3.92 2.72 5.32
N ASP A 38 -3.23 2.78 6.46
CA ASP A 38 -3.68 3.59 7.60
C ASP A 38 -3.45 5.08 7.27
N ILE A 39 -4.39 5.93 7.63
CA ILE A 39 -4.28 7.38 7.46
C ILE A 39 -3.20 7.92 8.41
N ASN A 40 -3.13 7.40 9.63
CA ASN A 40 -2.24 7.86 10.69
C ASN A 40 -1.02 6.95 10.79
N MET A 41 -0.03 7.20 9.95
CA MET A 41 1.27 6.50 9.97
C MET A 41 2.41 7.44 10.40
N PRO A 42 3.46 6.91 11.06
CA PRO A 42 4.69 7.66 11.29
C PRO A 42 5.38 8.01 9.96
N GLU A 43 6.22 9.05 10.01
CA GLU A 43 7.01 9.56 8.87
C GLU A 43 6.14 10.14 7.73
N MET A 44 5.57 9.28 6.88
CA MET A 44 4.64 9.67 5.81
C MET A 44 3.26 9.07 6.11
N GLY A 45 2.26 9.96 6.28
CA GLY A 45 0.87 9.57 6.49
C GLY A 45 0.22 8.95 5.24
N GLY A 46 -0.87 8.21 5.45
CA GLY A 46 -1.57 7.50 4.39
C GLY A 46 -2.10 8.41 3.29
N LEU A 47 -2.65 9.59 3.64
CA LEU A 47 -3.17 10.52 2.62
C LEU A 47 -2.10 11.01 1.65
N GLU A 48 -0.89 11.24 2.13
CA GLU A 48 0.23 11.66 1.29
C GLU A 48 0.71 10.51 0.39
N LEU A 49 0.79 9.29 0.94
CA LEU A 49 1.06 8.08 0.17
C LEU A 49 0.05 7.92 -0.97
N LEU A 50 -1.25 7.98 -0.66
CA LEU A 50 -2.33 7.80 -1.64
C LEU A 50 -2.26 8.86 -2.74
N ARG A 51 -2.01 10.13 -2.39
CA ARG A 51 -1.82 11.20 -3.38
C ARG A 51 -0.68 10.91 -4.36
N ARG A 52 0.45 10.41 -3.87
CA ARG A 52 1.62 10.09 -4.71
C ARG A 52 1.35 8.89 -5.62
N LEU A 53 0.72 7.85 -5.08
CA LEU A 53 0.33 6.68 -5.87
C LEU A 53 -0.64 7.06 -6.99
N HIS A 54 -1.69 7.83 -6.68
CA HIS A 54 -2.67 8.30 -7.66
C HIS A 54 -2.11 9.28 -8.68
N ALA A 55 -1.03 10.02 -8.38
CA ALA A 55 -0.35 10.84 -9.37
C ALA A 55 0.27 9.99 -10.50
N SER A 56 0.72 8.77 -10.19
CA SER A 56 1.27 7.83 -11.16
C SER A 56 0.22 6.87 -11.73
N ARG A 57 -0.80 6.51 -10.95
CA ARG A 57 -1.81 5.51 -11.28
C ARG A 57 -3.19 5.93 -10.75
N PRO A 58 -3.89 6.85 -11.45
CA PRO A 58 -5.14 7.45 -10.96
C PRO A 58 -6.28 6.47 -10.71
N GLU A 59 -6.28 5.34 -11.39
CA GLU A 59 -7.29 4.28 -11.28
C GLU A 59 -7.00 3.26 -10.18
N LEU A 60 -5.89 3.38 -9.44
CA LEU A 60 -5.51 2.46 -8.38
C LEU A 60 -6.57 2.48 -7.25
N PRO A 61 -7.21 1.33 -6.95
CA PRO A 61 -8.09 1.21 -5.79
C PRO A 61 -7.32 1.36 -4.48
N VAL A 62 -7.88 2.17 -3.56
CA VAL A 62 -7.31 2.50 -2.24
C VAL A 62 -8.36 2.47 -1.14
#